data_AF-A0A093H808-F1
#
_entry.id   AF-A0A093H808-F1
#
_cell.length_a   1.000
_cell.length_b   1.000
_cell.length_c   1.000
_cell.angle_alpha   90.00
_cell.angle_beta   90.00
_cell.angle_gamma   90.00
#
_symmetry.space_group_name_H-M   'P 1'
#
loop_
_entity.id
_entity.type
_entity.pdbx_description
1 polymer ?
#
loop_
_entity_poly.entity_id
_entity_poly.type
_entity_poly.pdbx_seq_one_letter_code
_entity_poly.pdbx_strand_id
1 'polypeptide(L)'
;PLIISPQARRRSWRRSSLKGTKRRKSLPPFHQDVTELSKSISLDLPETDRLSMLLLSSFQYSAQKLEYFLKQTDGFSPEAFKANVNSVSEELKRYVQKLKLDGTLKNCVEEPKGILLDSALDESLAQIKEYIARFTTECRSWDQLLLGYQKSAEEMSRQLEECKTNQGHAEPQNYLGTSQAKVLGSKPNYQKILDDQGEVFTCMELVLDELQQAVKLLQAFAEDGTQYLRGLSERL
;
A
#
# COMPACT_ATOMS: atom_id res chain seq x y z
N PRO A 1 -48.33 23.34 -1.01
CA PRO A 1 -48.00 21.89 -1.17
C PRO A 1 -46.51 21.67 -0.97
N LEU A 2 -46.18 20.99 0.14
CA LEU A 2 -44.83 20.76 0.65
C LEU A 2 -44.09 19.75 -0.24
N ILE A 3 -42.93 20.12 -0.79
CA ILE A 3 -41.97 19.17 -1.36
C ILE A 3 -40.71 19.25 -0.50
N ILE A 4 -40.63 18.35 0.47
CA ILE A 4 -39.47 18.17 1.34
C ILE A 4 -38.64 17.04 0.72
N SER A 5 -37.44 17.37 0.25
CA SER A 5 -36.45 16.37 -0.14
C SER A 5 -35.76 15.80 1.12
N PRO A 6 -35.52 14.48 1.22
CA PRO A 6 -34.83 13.92 2.37
C PRO A 6 -33.32 14.02 2.14
N GLN A 7 -32.66 14.95 2.82
CA GLN A 7 -31.20 14.93 2.95
C GLN A 7 -30.79 13.73 3.81
N ALA A 8 -30.30 12.68 3.16
CA ALA A 8 -29.69 11.53 3.80
C ALA A 8 -28.43 11.95 4.59
N ARG A 9 -28.59 12.18 5.90
CA ARG A 9 -27.48 12.35 6.84
C ARG A 9 -26.69 11.05 6.94
N ARG A 10 -25.65 10.89 6.11
CA ARG A 10 -24.61 9.87 6.31
C ARG A 10 -23.94 10.14 7.66
N ARG A 11 -24.25 9.33 8.66
CA ARG A 11 -23.50 9.28 9.92
C ARG A 11 -22.12 8.72 9.61
N SER A 12 -21.15 9.61 9.40
CA SER A 12 -19.74 9.22 9.31
C SER A 12 -19.32 8.62 10.65
N TRP A 13 -18.97 7.34 10.63
CA TRP A 13 -18.28 6.68 11.73
C TRP A 13 -16.90 7.32 11.85
N ARG A 14 -16.80 8.38 12.64
CA ARG A 14 -15.53 8.92 13.09
C ARG A 14 -14.85 7.85 13.92
N ARG A 15 -13.83 7.20 13.32
CA ARG A 15 -12.82 6.44 14.07
C ARG A 15 -12.25 7.38 15.13
N SER A 16 -12.63 7.15 16.38
CA SER A 16 -12.05 7.86 17.50
C SER A 16 -10.56 7.55 17.55
N SER A 17 -9.77 8.57 17.26
CA SER A 17 -8.32 8.61 17.38
C SER A 17 -7.86 8.02 18.72
N LEU A 18 -6.88 7.12 18.62
CA LEU A 18 -6.09 6.55 19.71
C LEU A 18 -5.31 7.67 20.41
N LYS A 19 -5.94 8.41 21.32
CA LYS A 19 -5.25 9.22 22.34
C LYS A 19 -6.25 9.52 23.45
N GLY A 20 -6.18 8.71 24.49
CA GLY A 20 -7.00 8.84 25.68
C GLY A 20 -6.82 7.60 26.52
N THR A 21 -6.11 7.75 27.62
CA THR A 21 -5.82 6.80 28.70
C THR A 21 -7.10 6.22 29.30
N LYS A 22 -7.82 5.40 28.53
CA LYS A 22 -8.88 4.53 29.04
C LYS A 22 -8.19 3.34 29.65
N ARG A 23 -8.09 3.35 30.99
CA ARG A 23 -7.95 2.14 31.79
C ARG A 23 -8.81 1.05 31.12
N ARG A 24 -8.20 -0.11 30.88
CA ARG A 24 -8.91 -1.31 30.44
C ARG A 24 -10.20 -1.36 31.26
N LYS A 25 -11.35 -1.43 30.59
CA LYS A 25 -12.62 -1.66 31.27
C LYS A 25 -12.44 -3.00 31.97
N SER A 26 -12.06 -2.97 33.25
CA SER A 26 -12.01 -4.15 34.07
C SER A 26 -13.42 -4.73 34.04
N LEU A 27 -13.50 -6.05 34.00
CA LEU A 27 -14.75 -6.73 34.25
C LEU A 27 -15.37 -6.15 35.55
N PRO A 28 -16.70 -6.09 35.66
CA PRO A 28 -17.36 -5.70 36.90
C PRO A 28 -16.69 -6.42 38.08
N PRO A 29 -16.57 -5.78 39.26
CA PRO A 29 -16.02 -6.44 40.43
C PRO A 29 -16.66 -7.82 40.58
N PHE A 30 -15.81 -8.85 40.63
CA PHE A 30 -16.27 -10.20 40.96
C PHE A 30 -17.12 -10.10 42.23
N HIS A 31 -18.31 -10.73 42.22
CA HIS A 31 -19.16 -10.80 43.40
C HIS A 31 -18.31 -11.26 44.59
N GLN A 32 -18.12 -10.38 45.59
CA GLN A 32 -17.20 -10.62 46.71
C GLN A 32 -17.51 -11.95 47.39
N ASP A 33 -18.80 -12.25 47.56
CA ASP A 33 -19.35 -13.49 48.09
C ASP A 33 -18.85 -14.76 47.37
N VAL A 34 -18.62 -14.70 46.05
CA VAL A 34 -18.14 -15.86 45.26
C VAL A 34 -16.63 -16.07 45.45
N THR A 35 -15.88 -14.98 45.61
CA THR A 35 -14.44 -15.05 45.95
C THR A 35 -14.18 -15.45 47.39
N GLU A 36 -15.16 -15.33 48.30
CA GLU A 36 -15.03 -15.81 49.68
C GLU A 36 -15.04 -17.34 49.76
N LEU A 37 -15.80 -18.02 48.89
CA LEU A 37 -15.85 -19.49 48.82
C LEU A 37 -14.50 -20.13 48.54
N SER A 38 -13.69 -19.54 47.66
CA SER A 38 -12.35 -20.06 47.36
C SER A 38 -11.33 -19.71 48.45
N LYS A 39 -11.55 -18.61 49.18
CA LYS A 39 -10.70 -18.18 50.30
C LYS A 39 -10.98 -18.95 51.60
N SER A 40 -12.20 -19.42 51.81
CA SER A 40 -12.58 -20.23 52.97
C SER A 40 -12.04 -21.66 52.92
N ILE A 41 -11.46 -22.06 51.79
CA ILE A 41 -10.85 -23.38 51.59
C ILE A 41 -9.38 -23.32 51.99
N SER A 42 -8.98 -24.21 52.90
CA SER A 42 -7.59 -24.31 53.38
C SER A 42 -6.61 -24.56 52.22
N LEU A 43 -5.50 -23.82 52.23
CA LEU A 43 -4.41 -23.97 51.26
C LEU A 43 -3.51 -25.18 51.55
N ASP A 44 -3.60 -25.74 52.75
CA ASP A 44 -2.81 -26.90 53.19
C ASP A 44 -3.26 -28.24 52.55
N LEU A 45 -4.38 -28.22 51.83
CA LEU A 45 -4.94 -29.40 51.17
C LEU A 45 -4.42 -29.54 49.73
N PRO A 46 -4.31 -30.78 49.21
CA PRO A 46 -4.03 -31.02 47.79
C PRO A 46 -4.99 -30.27 46.88
N GLU A 47 -4.51 -29.78 45.74
CA GLU A 47 -5.33 -28.97 44.82
C GLU A 47 -6.58 -29.70 44.29
N THR A 48 -6.51 -31.03 44.15
CA THR A 48 -7.66 -31.89 43.81
C THR A 48 -8.72 -31.92 44.93
N ASP A 49 -8.29 -31.94 46.18
CA ASP A 49 -9.17 -31.85 47.35
C ASP A 49 -9.76 -30.44 47.49
N ARG A 50 -8.97 -29.41 47.21
CA ARG A 50 -9.44 -28.02 47.16
C ARG A 50 -10.50 -27.82 46.09
N LEU A 51 -10.29 -28.33 44.87
CA LEU A 51 -11.29 -28.28 43.79
C LEU A 51 -12.57 -29.03 44.18
N SER A 52 -12.45 -30.15 44.87
CA SER A 52 -13.59 -30.94 45.33
C SER A 52 -14.40 -30.22 46.39
N MET A 53 -13.74 -29.60 47.37
CA MET A 53 -14.42 -28.77 48.37
C MET A 53 -15.03 -27.51 47.75
N LEU A 54 -14.40 -26.94 46.73
CA LEU A 54 -14.93 -25.79 45.99
C LEU A 54 -16.23 -26.16 45.26
N LEU A 55 -16.30 -27.31 44.59
CA LEU A 55 -17.52 -27.79 43.93
C LEU A 55 -18.67 -27.97 44.92
N LEU A 56 -18.40 -28.60 46.07
CA LEU A 56 -19.40 -28.83 47.12
C LEU A 56 -19.88 -27.52 47.77
N SER A 57 -18.95 -26.62 48.07
CA SER A 57 -19.26 -25.30 48.67
C SER A 57 -20.01 -24.41 47.69
N SER A 58 -19.68 -24.47 46.40
CA SER A 58 -20.39 -23.75 45.34
C SER A 58 -21.82 -24.25 45.15
N PHE A 59 -22.04 -25.57 45.28
CA PHE A 59 -23.38 -26.14 45.27
C PHE A 59 -24.20 -25.67 46.48
N GLN A 60 -23.63 -25.72 47.69
CA GLN A 60 -24.31 -25.25 48.90
C GLN A 60 -24.63 -23.75 48.84
N TYR A 61 -23.69 -22.95 48.37
CA TYR A 61 -23.89 -21.51 48.19
C TYR A 61 -24.98 -21.20 47.17
N SER A 62 -25.00 -21.89 46.02
CA SER A 62 -26.05 -21.70 45.02
C SER A 62 -27.42 -22.17 45.51
N ALA A 63 -27.48 -23.26 46.29
CA ALA A 63 -28.71 -23.74 46.92
C ALA A 63 -29.25 -22.73 47.95
N GLN A 64 -28.40 -22.13 48.78
CA GLN A 64 -28.80 -21.07 49.73
C GLN A 64 -29.30 -19.81 49.00
N LYS A 65 -28.60 -19.41 47.93
CA LYS A 65 -29.01 -18.26 47.11
C LYS A 65 -30.36 -18.51 46.43
N LEU A 66 -30.58 -19.73 45.93
CA LEU A 66 -31.86 -20.15 45.37
C LEU A 66 -32.97 -20.21 46.44
N GLU A 67 -32.68 -20.70 47.64
CA GLU A 67 -33.62 -20.71 48.77
C GLU A 67 -34.12 -19.30 49.10
N TYR A 68 -33.22 -18.30 49.09
CA TYR A 68 -33.58 -16.90 49.34
C TYR A 68 -34.58 -16.35 48.30
N PHE A 69 -34.39 -16.66 47.01
CA PHE A 69 -35.32 -16.23 45.96
C PHE A 69 -36.66 -16.97 46.04
N LEU A 70 -36.64 -18.28 46.31
CA LEU A 70 -37.85 -19.11 46.33
C LEU A 70 -38.74 -18.83 47.54
N LYS A 71 -38.19 -18.31 48.64
CA LYS A 71 -38.98 -17.83 49.80
C LYS A 71 -39.99 -16.75 49.45
N GLN A 72 -39.84 -16.06 48.32
CA GLN A 72 -40.73 -15.00 47.85
C GLN A 72 -41.87 -15.54 46.96
N THR A 73 -41.91 -16.85 46.69
CA THR A 73 -42.88 -17.48 45.77
C THR A 73 -43.97 -18.21 46.55
N ASP A 74 -45.22 -18.05 46.14
CA ASP A 74 -46.35 -18.76 46.74
C ASP A 74 -46.26 -20.28 46.49
N GLY A 75 -46.41 -21.08 47.54
CA GLY A 75 -46.35 -22.54 47.48
C GLY A 75 -44.98 -23.18 47.77
N PHE A 76 -43.98 -22.41 48.18
CA PHE A 76 -42.68 -22.94 48.57
C PHE A 76 -42.69 -23.61 49.96
N SER A 77 -42.33 -24.89 50.01
CA SER A 77 -42.10 -25.61 51.28
C SER A 77 -40.59 -25.66 51.60
N PRO A 78 -40.11 -24.91 52.61
CA PRO A 78 -38.68 -24.85 52.94
C PRO A 78 -38.13 -26.18 53.43
N GLU A 79 -38.96 -27.01 54.07
CA GLU A 79 -38.57 -28.31 54.59
C GLU A 79 -38.31 -29.33 53.46
N ALA A 80 -39.20 -29.39 52.47
CA ALA A 80 -39.02 -30.25 51.30
C ALA A 80 -37.81 -29.81 50.45
N PHE A 81 -37.61 -28.49 50.30
CA PHE A 81 -36.44 -27.96 49.60
C PHE A 81 -35.14 -28.34 50.31
N LYS A 82 -35.06 -28.18 51.65
CA LYS A 82 -33.89 -28.59 52.43
C LYS A 82 -33.64 -30.10 52.34
N ALA A 83 -34.69 -30.93 52.39
CA ALA A 83 -34.56 -32.37 52.20
C ALA A 83 -33.99 -32.72 50.82
N ASN A 84 -34.46 -32.07 49.76
CA ASN A 84 -33.97 -32.26 48.39
C ASN A 84 -32.51 -31.79 48.24
N VAL A 85 -32.17 -30.60 48.75
CA VAL A 85 -30.79 -30.08 48.71
C VAL A 85 -29.84 -31.00 49.46
N ASN A 86 -30.24 -31.54 50.61
CA ASN A 86 -29.44 -32.50 51.35
C ASN A 86 -29.25 -33.81 50.57
N SER A 87 -30.31 -34.34 49.96
CA SER A 87 -30.25 -35.54 49.11
C SER A 87 -29.29 -35.36 47.93
N VAL A 88 -29.43 -34.26 47.18
CA VAL A 88 -28.56 -33.94 46.04
C VAL A 88 -27.13 -33.62 46.50
N SER A 89 -26.94 -33.00 47.67
CA SER A 89 -25.61 -32.75 48.23
C SER A 89 -24.88 -34.06 48.54
N GLU A 90 -25.56 -35.05 49.13
CA GLU A 90 -24.98 -36.37 49.39
C GLU A 90 -24.71 -37.16 48.09
N GLU A 91 -25.53 -36.99 47.07
CA GLU A 91 -25.28 -37.56 45.75
C GLU A 91 -24.07 -36.91 45.06
N LEU A 92 -23.98 -35.58 45.08
CA LEU A 92 -22.84 -34.82 44.58
C LEU A 92 -21.55 -35.19 45.31
N LYS A 93 -21.58 -35.38 46.63
CA LYS A 93 -20.42 -35.88 47.39
C LYS A 93 -19.96 -37.24 46.87
N ARG A 94 -20.87 -38.18 46.62
CA ARG A 94 -20.55 -39.50 46.04
C ARG A 94 -19.95 -39.38 44.64
N TYR A 95 -20.51 -38.52 43.79
CA TYR A 95 -19.97 -38.27 42.45
C TYR A 95 -18.59 -37.62 42.47
N VAL A 96 -18.38 -36.61 43.31
CA VAL A 96 -17.08 -35.95 43.46
C VAL A 96 -16.02 -36.95 43.96
N GLN A 97 -16.37 -37.84 44.89
CA GLN A 97 -15.47 -38.92 45.32
C GLN A 97 -15.14 -39.88 44.17
N LYS A 98 -16.13 -40.25 43.35
CA LYS A 98 -15.89 -41.06 42.13
C LYS A 98 -14.95 -40.36 41.15
N LEU A 99 -15.15 -39.05 40.92
CA LEU A 99 -14.30 -38.21 40.07
C LEU A 99 -12.88 -38.01 40.60
N LYS A 100 -12.67 -38.19 41.91
CA LYS A 100 -11.32 -38.23 42.49
C LYS A 100 -10.65 -39.56 42.17
N LEU A 101 -11.38 -40.67 42.32
CA LEU A 101 -10.86 -42.02 42.11
C LEU A 101 -10.58 -42.33 40.63
N ASP A 102 -11.40 -41.81 39.71
CA ASP A 102 -11.22 -42.01 38.26
C ASP A 102 -10.15 -41.09 37.64
N GLY A 103 -9.57 -40.17 38.43
CA GLY A 103 -8.52 -39.26 37.99
C GLY A 103 -9.02 -38.05 37.18
N THR A 104 -10.33 -37.91 36.93
CA THR A 104 -10.88 -36.78 36.17
C THR A 104 -10.58 -35.45 36.85
N LEU A 105 -10.76 -35.37 38.18
CA LEU A 105 -10.45 -34.15 38.94
C LEU A 105 -8.95 -33.85 38.99
N LYS A 106 -8.12 -34.89 38.95
CA LYS A 106 -6.67 -34.74 38.88
C LYS A 106 -6.25 -34.13 37.53
N ASN A 107 -6.86 -34.56 36.44
CA ASN A 107 -6.61 -34.01 35.10
C ASN A 107 -7.01 -32.54 34.94
N CYS A 108 -7.94 -32.03 35.75
CA CYS A 108 -8.33 -30.61 35.74
C CYS A 108 -7.33 -29.70 36.45
N VAL A 109 -6.57 -30.27 37.39
CA VAL A 109 -5.67 -29.54 38.29
C VAL A 109 -4.23 -29.66 37.83
N GLU A 110 -3.84 -30.85 37.38
CA GLU A 110 -2.59 -31.00 36.67
C GLU A 110 -2.67 -30.15 35.41
N GLU A 111 -1.73 -29.21 35.26
CA GLU A 111 -1.39 -28.74 33.92
C GLU A 111 -1.19 -29.99 33.07
N PRO A 112 -1.84 -30.10 31.89
CA PRO A 112 -1.67 -31.27 31.06
C PRO A 112 -0.17 -31.48 30.89
N LYS A 113 0.37 -32.50 31.56
CA LYS A 113 1.79 -32.86 31.52
C LYS A 113 2.04 -33.38 30.12
N GLY A 114 2.27 -32.44 29.22
CA GLY A 114 2.06 -32.65 27.81
C GLY A 114 0.64 -33.17 27.54
N ILE A 115 -0.23 -32.34 26.98
CA ILE A 115 -0.36 -32.51 25.54
C ILE A 115 1.07 -32.52 25.01
N LEU A 116 1.65 -33.73 24.91
CA LEU A 116 2.67 -33.99 23.92
C LEU A 116 1.97 -33.59 22.62
N LEU A 117 1.94 -32.28 22.34
CA LEU A 117 2.22 -31.78 21.03
C LEU A 117 3.50 -32.51 20.75
N ASP A 118 3.35 -33.65 20.07
CA ASP A 118 4.42 -34.46 19.54
C ASP A 118 5.53 -33.49 19.18
N SER A 119 6.77 -33.67 19.66
CA SER A 119 7.84 -32.68 19.40
C SER A 119 7.88 -32.32 17.90
N ALA A 120 7.54 -33.29 17.05
CA ALA A 120 7.28 -33.13 15.62
C ALA A 120 6.15 -32.13 15.25
N LEU A 121 5.02 -32.10 15.96
CA LEU A 121 3.95 -31.13 15.77
C LEU A 121 4.38 -29.71 16.18
N ASP A 122 5.10 -29.53 17.28
CA ASP A 122 5.57 -28.18 17.66
C ASP A 122 6.67 -27.67 16.71
N GLU A 123 7.60 -28.55 16.33
CA GLU A 123 8.63 -28.27 15.32
C GLU A 123 8.00 -27.91 13.95
N SER A 124 7.01 -28.69 13.49
CA SER A 124 6.30 -28.39 12.25
C SER A 124 5.48 -27.10 12.33
N LEU A 125 4.85 -26.81 13.48
CA LEU A 125 4.16 -25.53 13.70
C LEU A 125 5.15 -24.35 13.70
N ALA A 126 6.34 -24.52 14.26
CA ALA A 126 7.40 -23.51 14.21
C ALA A 126 7.89 -23.27 12.77
N GLN A 127 8.11 -24.35 12.00
CA GLN A 127 8.47 -24.26 10.58
C GLN A 127 7.38 -23.58 9.75
N ILE A 128 6.11 -23.92 9.96
CA ILE A 128 4.99 -23.28 9.26
C ILE A 128 4.94 -21.78 9.59
N LYS A 129 5.11 -21.40 10.87
CA LYS A 129 5.16 -19.99 11.27
C LYS A 129 6.32 -19.26 10.58
N GLU A 130 7.49 -19.90 10.48
CA GLU A 130 8.63 -19.33 9.78
C GLU A 130 8.36 -19.17 8.27
N TYR A 131 7.80 -20.19 7.61
CA TYR A 131 7.43 -20.10 6.20
C TYR A 131 6.39 -19.01 5.95
N ILE A 132 5.37 -18.89 6.81
CA ILE A 132 4.39 -17.80 6.72
C ILE A 132 5.10 -16.45 6.85
N ALA A 133 6.03 -16.30 7.80
CA ALA A 133 6.79 -15.07 7.95
C ALA A 133 7.61 -14.75 6.69
N ARG A 134 8.37 -15.73 6.16
CA ARG A 134 9.15 -15.59 4.92
C ARG A 134 8.26 -15.20 3.74
N PHE A 135 7.17 -15.93 3.49
CA PHE A 135 6.24 -15.63 2.40
C PHE A 135 5.59 -14.25 2.55
N THR A 136 5.20 -13.84 3.76
CA THR A 136 4.64 -12.49 3.95
C THR A 136 5.66 -11.38 3.65
N THR A 137 6.94 -11.59 3.95
CA THR A 137 7.99 -10.63 3.57
C THR A 137 8.25 -10.62 2.07
N GLU A 138 8.23 -11.79 1.43
CA GLU A 138 8.40 -11.91 -0.02
C GLU A 138 7.23 -11.26 -0.77
N CYS A 139 5.99 -11.52 -0.37
CA CYS A 139 4.81 -10.85 -0.94
C CYS A 139 4.93 -9.33 -0.87
N ARG A 140 5.37 -8.77 0.28
CA ARG A 140 5.57 -7.32 0.41
C ARG A 140 6.65 -6.79 -0.54
N SER A 141 7.74 -7.52 -0.72
CA SER A 141 8.80 -7.16 -1.67
C SER A 141 8.29 -7.16 -3.11
N TRP A 142 7.47 -8.16 -3.47
CA TRP A 142 6.83 -8.23 -4.79
C TRP A 142 5.83 -7.09 -5.00
N ASP A 143 5.01 -6.76 -4.00
CA ASP A 143 4.08 -5.63 -4.06
C ASP A 143 4.82 -4.31 -4.26
N GLN A 144 5.94 -4.11 -3.55
CA GLN A 144 6.76 -2.92 -3.69
C GLN A 144 7.42 -2.84 -5.07
N LEU A 145 7.92 -3.96 -5.59
CA LEU A 145 8.53 -4.03 -6.91
C LEU A 145 7.51 -3.70 -8.01
N LEU A 146 6.31 -4.30 -7.92
CA LEU A 146 5.22 -4.07 -8.88
C LEU A 146 4.80 -2.60 -8.87
N LEU A 147 4.61 -2.01 -7.69
CA LEU A 147 4.29 -0.59 -7.56
C LEU A 147 5.38 0.31 -8.14
N GLY A 148 6.65 -0.07 -7.95
CA GLY A 148 7.80 0.64 -8.52
C GLY A 148 7.78 0.64 -10.05
N TYR A 149 7.56 -0.50 -10.67
CA TYR A 149 7.46 -0.60 -12.13
C TYR A 149 6.24 0.14 -12.69
N GLN A 150 5.08 0.03 -12.03
CA GLN A 150 3.89 0.76 -12.46
C GLN A 150 4.12 2.27 -12.42
N LYS A 151 4.68 2.79 -11.32
CA LYS A 151 4.99 4.21 -11.18
C LYS A 151 5.99 4.67 -12.23
N SER A 152 7.05 3.89 -12.48
CA SER A 152 8.05 4.20 -13.52
C SER A 152 7.43 4.24 -14.92
N ALA A 153 6.53 3.29 -15.23
CA ALA A 153 5.82 3.27 -16.50
C ALA A 153 4.87 4.48 -16.66
N GLU A 154 4.17 4.87 -15.60
CA GLU A 154 3.31 6.07 -15.56
C GLU A 154 4.14 7.36 -15.71
N GLU A 155 5.29 7.45 -15.05
CA GLU A 155 6.22 8.58 -15.17
C GLU A 155 6.81 8.68 -16.59
N MET A 156 7.22 7.56 -17.19
CA MET A 156 7.72 7.53 -18.57
C MET A 156 6.63 7.92 -19.57
N SER A 157 5.39 7.48 -19.34
CA SER A 157 4.24 7.88 -20.15
C SER A 157 3.96 9.38 -20.02
N ARG A 158 4.04 9.92 -18.80
CA ARG A 158 3.90 11.36 -18.55
C ARG A 158 5.01 12.17 -19.23
N GLN A 159 6.27 11.73 -19.16
CA GLN A 159 7.39 12.36 -19.85
C GLN A 159 7.20 12.35 -21.37
N LEU A 160 6.65 11.25 -21.93
CA LEU A 160 6.34 11.18 -23.34
C LEU A 160 5.26 12.19 -23.75
N GLU A 161 4.19 12.33 -22.96
CA GLU A 161 3.15 13.35 -23.22
C GLU A 161 3.68 14.77 -23.06
N GLU A 162 4.51 15.04 -22.04
CA GLU A 162 5.20 16.33 -21.88
C GLU A 162 6.09 16.64 -23.10
N CYS A 163 6.85 15.66 -23.60
CA CYS A 163 7.63 15.79 -24.83
C CYS A 163 6.77 16.08 -26.06
N LYS A 164 5.61 15.43 -26.23
CA LYS A 164 4.68 15.71 -27.34
C LYS A 164 4.11 17.12 -27.24
N THR A 165 3.75 17.59 -26.04
CA THR A 165 3.26 18.96 -25.85
C THR A 165 4.33 20.02 -26.09
N ASN A 166 5.59 19.72 -25.75
CA ASN A 166 6.73 20.62 -25.97
C ASN A 166 7.33 20.50 -27.38
N GLN A 167 6.87 19.55 -28.20
CA GLN A 167 7.39 19.27 -29.55
C GLN A 167 7.17 20.42 -30.56
N GLY A 168 6.39 21.45 -30.19
CA GLY A 168 6.31 22.71 -30.94
C GLY A 168 7.63 23.50 -30.98
N HIS A 169 8.53 23.25 -30.04
CA HIS A 169 9.91 23.74 -30.04
C HIS A 169 10.85 22.55 -29.81
N ALA A 170 10.90 21.63 -30.78
CA ALA A 170 11.94 20.60 -30.80
C ALA A 170 13.30 21.26 -31.05
N GLU A 171 13.93 21.75 -29.99
CA GLU A 171 15.35 22.08 -29.98
C GLU A 171 16.10 20.81 -30.41
N PRO A 172 16.99 20.86 -31.44
CA PRO A 172 17.70 19.68 -31.90
C PRO A 172 18.38 19.00 -30.72
N GLN A 173 18.27 17.67 -30.62
CA GLN A 173 18.95 16.89 -29.58
C GLN A 173 20.36 17.44 -29.39
N ASN A 174 20.70 17.86 -28.18
CA ASN A 174 22.03 18.38 -27.86
C ASN A 174 23.04 17.23 -28.05
N TYR A 175 23.58 17.10 -29.27
CA TYR A 175 24.60 16.12 -29.66
C TYR A 175 25.95 16.34 -28.95
N LEU A 176 26.00 17.29 -28.02
CA LEU A 176 27.16 17.74 -27.25
C LEU A 176 27.77 16.64 -26.35
N GLY A 177 27.01 15.57 -26.05
CA GLY A 177 27.51 14.41 -25.30
C GLY A 177 28.04 13.24 -26.17
N THR A 178 27.98 13.34 -27.50
CA THR A 178 28.41 12.25 -28.38
C THR A 178 29.93 12.21 -28.53
N SER A 179 30.50 11.03 -28.78
CA SER A 179 31.93 10.88 -29.11
C SER A 179 32.35 11.72 -30.33
N GLN A 180 31.39 12.12 -31.17
CA GLN A 180 31.57 12.94 -32.37
C GLN A 180 31.21 14.41 -32.16
N ALA A 181 30.98 14.87 -30.92
CA ALA A 181 30.58 16.25 -30.63
C ALA A 181 31.53 17.28 -31.26
N LYS A 182 32.84 17.00 -31.29
CA LYS A 182 33.83 17.87 -31.96
C LYS A 182 33.62 17.98 -33.47
N VAL A 183 33.26 16.87 -34.13
CA VAL A 183 32.99 16.82 -35.58
C VAL A 183 31.68 17.55 -35.88
N LEU A 184 30.64 17.29 -35.11
CA LEU A 184 29.34 17.94 -35.25
C LEU A 184 29.39 19.45 -34.98
N GLY A 185 30.18 19.87 -33.98
CA GLY A 185 30.43 21.28 -33.69
C GLY A 185 31.24 22.01 -34.77
N SER A 186 32.00 21.27 -35.58
CA SER A 186 32.76 21.83 -36.70
C SER A 186 31.98 21.93 -38.02
N LYS A 187 30.65 21.77 -37.99
CA LYS A 187 29.83 21.82 -39.21
C LYS A 187 29.87 23.22 -39.84
N PRO A 188 30.30 23.37 -41.11
CA PRO A 188 30.32 24.66 -41.78
C PRO A 188 28.91 25.12 -42.13
N ASN A 189 28.76 26.45 -42.28
CA ASN A 189 27.50 27.05 -42.69
C ASN A 189 27.34 26.97 -44.22
N TYR A 190 26.69 25.91 -44.69
CA TYR A 190 26.42 25.71 -46.12
C TYR A 190 25.50 26.77 -46.73
N GLN A 191 24.58 27.35 -45.94
CA GLN A 191 23.70 28.40 -46.45
C GLN A 191 24.50 29.63 -46.84
N LYS A 192 25.40 30.06 -45.95
CA LYS A 192 26.31 31.17 -46.24
C LYS A 192 27.15 30.91 -47.49
N ILE A 193 27.65 29.68 -47.68
CA ILE A 193 28.43 29.33 -48.87
C ILE A 193 27.59 29.46 -50.15
N LEU A 194 26.32 29.07 -50.11
CA LEU A 194 25.40 29.22 -51.24
C LEU A 194 25.04 30.70 -51.50
N ASP A 195 24.84 31.47 -50.44
CA ASP A 195 24.58 32.91 -50.53
C ASP A 195 25.78 33.64 -51.17
N ASP A 196 27.00 33.32 -50.71
CA ASP A 196 28.26 33.84 -51.25
C ASP A 196 28.41 33.48 -52.75
N GLN A 197 27.93 32.30 -53.19
CA GLN A 197 27.92 31.94 -54.62
C GLN A 197 26.96 32.78 -55.45
N GLY A 198 25.81 33.19 -54.89
CA GLY A 198 24.88 34.09 -55.55
C GLY A 198 25.50 35.46 -55.86
N GLU A 199 26.29 36.00 -54.94
CA GLU A 199 27.05 37.23 -55.15
C GLU A 199 28.09 37.08 -56.27
N VAL A 200 28.78 35.94 -56.33
CA VAL A 200 29.74 35.64 -57.41
C VAL A 200 29.07 35.60 -58.78
N PHE A 201 27.89 34.98 -58.90
CA PHE A 201 27.15 34.96 -60.17
C PHE A 201 26.71 36.36 -60.59
N THR A 202 26.28 37.19 -59.64
CA THR A 202 25.90 38.59 -59.91
C THR A 202 27.10 39.40 -60.43
N CYS A 203 28.28 39.24 -59.82
CA CYS A 203 29.51 39.87 -60.31
C CYS A 203 29.90 39.38 -61.72
N MET A 204 29.77 38.07 -61.99
CA MET A 204 30.08 37.48 -63.29
C MET A 204 29.16 38.04 -64.39
N GLU A 205 27.87 38.19 -64.11
CA GLU A 205 26.88 38.77 -65.03
C GLU A 205 27.25 40.21 -65.42
N LEU A 206 27.58 41.06 -64.43
CA LEU A 206 28.01 42.45 -64.69
C LEU A 206 29.25 42.53 -65.58
N VAL A 207 30.26 41.68 -65.35
CA VAL A 207 31.48 41.65 -66.18
C VAL A 207 31.16 41.24 -67.63
N LEU A 208 30.24 40.27 -67.81
CA LEU A 208 29.82 39.84 -69.14
C LEU A 208 29.03 40.94 -69.87
N ASP A 209 28.18 41.68 -69.16
CA ASP A 209 27.45 42.82 -69.72
C ASP A 209 28.40 43.96 -70.15
N GLU A 210 29.38 44.31 -69.32
CA GLU A 210 30.40 45.30 -69.66
C GLU A 210 31.22 44.88 -70.89
N LEU A 211 31.65 43.61 -70.94
CA LEU A 211 32.35 43.05 -72.10
C LEU A 211 31.49 43.11 -73.36
N GLN A 212 30.21 42.75 -73.26
CA GLN A 212 29.28 42.82 -74.39
C GLN A 212 29.12 44.27 -74.89
N GLN A 213 29.02 45.23 -73.97
CA GLN A 213 28.90 46.64 -74.31
C GLN A 213 30.18 47.18 -74.99
N ALA A 214 31.36 46.80 -74.48
CA ALA A 214 32.64 47.16 -75.08
C ALA A 214 32.78 46.60 -76.52
N VAL A 215 32.35 45.36 -76.75
CA VAL A 215 32.35 44.75 -78.10
C VAL A 215 31.41 45.49 -79.04
N LYS A 216 30.20 45.86 -78.59
CA LYS A 216 29.25 46.65 -79.40
C LYS A 216 29.82 48.01 -79.79
N LEU A 217 30.52 48.68 -78.87
CA LEU A 217 31.17 49.97 -79.14
C LEU A 217 32.30 49.84 -80.17
N LEU A 218 33.14 48.81 -80.04
CA LEU A 218 34.19 48.52 -81.01
C LEU A 218 33.62 48.20 -82.39
N GLN A 219 32.51 47.46 -82.44
CA GLN A 219 31.84 47.15 -83.70
C GLN A 219 31.26 48.40 -84.36
N ALA A 220 30.57 49.26 -83.60
CA ALA A 220 30.05 50.53 -84.11
C ALA A 220 31.18 51.44 -84.62
N PHE A 221 32.29 51.54 -83.89
CA PHE A 221 33.47 52.28 -84.33
C PHE A 221 34.08 51.71 -85.62
N ALA A 222 34.16 50.38 -85.73
CA ALA A 222 34.64 49.73 -86.95
C ALA A 222 33.71 50.00 -88.14
N GLU A 223 32.38 49.92 -87.94
CA GLU A 223 31.38 50.23 -88.95
C GLU A 223 31.48 51.69 -89.40
N ASP A 224 31.54 52.65 -88.48
CA ASP A 224 31.74 54.08 -88.76
C ASP A 224 33.04 54.33 -89.52
N GLY A 225 34.14 53.69 -89.10
CA GLY A 225 35.43 53.77 -89.77
C GLY A 225 35.36 53.27 -91.22
N THR A 226 34.70 52.14 -91.45
CA THR A 226 34.51 51.60 -92.82
C THR A 226 33.61 52.48 -93.68
N GLN A 227 32.55 53.07 -93.11
CA GLN A 227 31.67 54.00 -93.82
C GLN A 227 32.39 55.29 -94.19
N TYR A 228 33.17 55.85 -93.27
CA TYR A 228 33.97 57.05 -93.51
C TYR A 228 35.02 56.84 -94.63
N LEU A 229 35.75 55.71 -94.57
CA LEU A 229 36.73 55.36 -95.60
C LEU A 229 36.07 55.14 -96.97
N ARG A 230 34.89 54.48 -97.01
CA ARG A 230 34.12 54.30 -98.24
C ARG A 230 33.68 55.66 -98.82
N GLY A 231 33.15 56.55 -97.99
CA GLY A 231 32.72 57.88 -98.43
C GLY A 231 33.87 58.77 -98.93
N LEU A 232 35.09 58.60 -98.43
CA LEU A 232 36.27 59.25 -98.99
C LEU A 232 36.66 58.66 -100.35
N SER A 233 36.57 57.34 -100.52
CA SER A 233 36.87 56.68 -101.79
C SER A 233 35.90 57.05 -102.92
N GLU A 234 34.64 57.34 -102.61
CA GLU A 234 33.61 57.76 -103.58
C GLU A 234 33.73 59.24 -104.00
N ARG A 235 34.54 60.04 -103.29
CA ARG A 235 34.77 61.48 -103.57
C ARG A 235 36.09 61.78 -104.28
N LEU A 236 36.93 60.76 -104.48
CA LEU A 236 38.17 60.79 -105.25
C LEU A 236 37.93 60.25 -106.66
#